data_AF-A0A6B2EGM6-F1
#
_entry.id   AF-A0A6B2EGM6-F1
#
_cell.length_a   1.000
_cell.length_b   1.000
_cell.length_c   1.000
_cell.angle_alpha   90.00
_cell.angle_beta   90.00
_cell.angle_gamma   90.00
#
_symmetry.space_group_name_H-M   'P 1'
#
loop_
_entity.id
_entity.type
_entity.pdbx_description
1 polymer ?
#
loop_
_entity_poly.entity_id
_entity_poly.type
_entity_poly.pdbx_seq_one_letter_code
_entity_poly.pdbx_strand_id
1 'polypeptide(L)'
;ISLTAQDRKEKTQVKSSQESQGQVSGGEKPPQAPQEGGNRLYWLLLAVILLAGGAAVLQNYNVFESKGPAKVIDDEETKKKRRVPVTAAEIPKEVPYLLIGGGTASFAAFRAIKSHDPKAKVMLITDELEMPYMRPPLSKEIWQNTETSGKLSFKQWNGVERSLFYEPDEFYLHPKDLIDTANGGVAVVRGYSVDRLDVVQNTAILSDGTEIKYGKVLLAPGSIPKHLDVFSSAPLAVQAKVSFFKTVADYQRLLGVLEKGKSIAIVGGGFLGSELSCSLAKLGTGKKVQILQIFHEKGNMGKVLPEYLSKWTSERVREEGVTVLSGNQVVRAELSGKQVKLSLIDGKIVLVDHVIVAAGSEPNTQLAKKSNLEIHPEMGGYIVNTELQARSNVYVAGDVANFYDQRLGRRRVEHHDHAVVSGRLAGENMVGLKKPYTHQSMFWSDLGANLGYEAIGLVDSGLETVGVFAKDDGENAMKVVEGAQSSPEDNYKRGVIFYVKEKRIVGVLLWNLFNRINIARKVINEDVDTSDWNEVAKLFHIYGHDEESKESE
;
A
#
# COMPACT_ATOMS: atom_id res chain seq x y z
N ILE A 1 58.10 -2.65 -17.52
CA ILE A 1 58.15 -4.05 -17.06
C ILE A 1 56.92 -4.74 -17.69
N SER A 2 56.86 -5.10 -18.97
CA SER A 2 57.77 -5.84 -19.87
C SER A 2 57.86 -7.34 -19.58
N LEU A 3 57.28 -8.14 -20.49
CA LEU A 3 57.64 -9.48 -21.02
C LEU A 3 56.36 -10.11 -21.63
N THR A 4 56.10 -9.96 -22.96
CA THR A 4 56.37 -10.95 -24.06
C THR A 4 55.58 -12.26 -23.93
N ALA A 5 54.68 -12.70 -24.82
CA ALA A 5 54.46 -12.57 -26.28
C ALA A 5 55.36 -13.44 -27.20
N GLN A 6 54.77 -14.48 -27.80
CA GLN A 6 55.02 -15.10 -29.13
C GLN A 6 54.02 -16.27 -29.30
N ASP A 7 53.16 -16.46 -30.32
CA ASP A 7 53.01 -15.98 -31.72
C ASP A 7 53.57 -16.92 -32.83
N ARG A 8 52.73 -17.14 -33.87
CA ARG A 8 52.89 -17.81 -35.20
C ARG A 8 51.66 -18.66 -35.55
N LYS A 9 51.17 -18.77 -36.81
CA LYS A 9 51.26 -18.04 -38.12
C LYS A 9 50.34 -18.81 -39.12
N GLU A 10 49.89 -18.39 -40.31
CA GLU A 10 49.94 -17.18 -41.18
C GLU A 10 48.88 -17.36 -42.33
N LYS A 11 48.69 -16.35 -43.20
CA LYS A 11 48.19 -16.38 -44.61
C LYS A 11 46.68 -16.36 -44.91
N THR A 12 46.16 -15.63 -45.92
CA THR A 12 46.65 -14.47 -46.73
C THR A 12 45.42 -13.74 -47.32
N GLN A 13 45.52 -12.44 -47.61
CA GLN A 13 44.50 -11.60 -48.30
C GLN A 13 44.25 -11.99 -49.78
N VAL A 14 43.19 -11.45 -50.41
CA VAL A 14 43.23 -10.46 -51.53
C VAL A 14 41.91 -10.43 -52.36
N LYS A 15 41.26 -9.23 -52.46
CA LYS A 15 40.51 -8.56 -53.58
C LYS A 15 39.51 -9.36 -54.49
N SER A 16 38.48 -8.79 -55.14
CA SER A 16 37.87 -7.43 -55.21
C SER A 16 36.54 -7.46 -56.03
N SER A 17 35.90 -6.28 -56.19
CA SER A 17 35.06 -5.84 -57.35
C SER A 17 33.72 -6.56 -57.59
N GLN A 18 32.58 -5.90 -57.32
CA GLN A 18 31.77 -5.02 -58.21
C GLN A 18 30.74 -5.81 -59.05
N GLU A 19 29.45 -5.69 -58.73
CA GLU A 19 28.45 -4.74 -59.30
C GLU A 19 27.87 -5.17 -60.67
N SER A 20 26.59 -5.56 -60.68
CA SER A 20 25.61 -5.03 -61.65
C SER A 20 24.16 -5.40 -61.28
N GLN A 21 23.36 -4.36 -61.03
CA GLN A 21 21.96 -4.14 -61.47
C GLN A 21 20.95 -5.31 -61.58
N GLY A 22 19.77 -5.10 -60.99
CA GLY A 22 18.54 -5.83 -61.33
C GLY A 22 17.29 -5.12 -60.80
N GLN A 23 16.55 -4.42 -61.67
CA GLN A 23 15.22 -3.88 -61.38
C GLN A 23 14.14 -4.66 -62.16
N VAL A 24 13.09 -5.06 -61.43
CA VAL A 24 11.66 -5.09 -61.84
C VAL A 24 11.26 -5.80 -63.15
N SER A 25 10.47 -6.88 -63.05
CA SER A 25 9.02 -6.83 -63.33
C SER A 25 8.36 -8.23 -63.33
N GLY A 26 7.02 -8.24 -63.20
CA GLY A 26 6.16 -9.33 -63.71
C GLY A 26 5.93 -10.52 -62.76
N GLY A 27 4.69 -10.75 -62.35
CA GLY A 27 4.33 -11.93 -61.56
C GLY A 27 3.58 -12.98 -62.39
N GLU A 28 3.46 -14.19 -61.85
CA GLU A 28 2.26 -15.04 -61.97
C GLU A 28 2.22 -16.13 -60.89
N LYS A 29 1.11 -16.89 -60.81
CA LYS A 29 0.73 -17.77 -59.68
C LYS A 29 1.43 -19.16 -59.70
N PRO A 30 1.36 -19.94 -58.59
CA PRO A 30 2.35 -20.99 -58.29
C PRO A 30 2.00 -22.40 -58.80
N PRO A 31 2.99 -23.31 -58.90
CA PRO A 31 2.77 -24.76 -59.02
C PRO A 31 2.59 -25.45 -57.65
N GLN A 32 1.99 -26.64 -57.68
CA GLN A 32 1.46 -27.38 -56.52
C GLN A 32 2.50 -28.27 -55.80
N ALA A 33 2.15 -28.73 -54.60
CA ALA A 33 2.98 -29.55 -53.72
C ALA A 33 3.08 -31.04 -54.14
N PRO A 34 4.16 -31.76 -53.78
CA PRO A 34 4.23 -33.23 -53.85
C PRO A 34 3.46 -33.90 -52.69
N GLN A 35 2.97 -35.12 -52.92
CA GLN A 35 2.20 -35.90 -51.93
C GLN A 35 3.06 -36.70 -50.93
N GLU A 36 2.37 -37.16 -49.87
CA GLU A 36 2.90 -37.73 -48.63
C GLU A 36 3.58 -39.10 -48.75
N GLY A 37 4.46 -39.40 -47.77
CA GLY A 37 4.97 -40.74 -47.51
C GLY A 37 5.69 -40.86 -46.16
N GLY A 38 4.98 -40.70 -45.04
CA GLY A 38 5.62 -40.76 -43.72
C GLY A 38 4.71 -40.64 -42.48
N ASN A 39 4.19 -41.77 -42.01
CA ASN A 39 3.88 -42.02 -40.59
C ASN A 39 3.02 -41.00 -39.79
N ARG A 40 1.86 -40.59 -40.33
CA ARG A 40 0.79 -39.97 -39.52
C ARG A 40 0.40 -40.81 -38.28
N LEU A 41 0.44 -42.14 -38.38
CA LEU A 41 0.14 -43.06 -37.26
C LEU A 41 1.16 -42.96 -36.12
N TYR A 42 2.43 -42.69 -36.41
CA TYR A 42 3.48 -42.54 -35.39
C TYR A 42 3.31 -41.23 -34.62
N TRP A 43 2.97 -40.15 -35.32
CA TRP A 43 2.62 -38.87 -34.70
C TRP A 43 1.31 -38.92 -33.90
N LEU A 44 0.30 -39.67 -34.37
CA LEU A 44 -0.92 -39.95 -33.61
C LEU A 44 -0.63 -40.75 -32.33
N LEU A 45 0.23 -41.78 -32.40
CA LEU A 45 0.63 -42.54 -31.21
C LEU A 45 1.44 -41.69 -30.21
N LEU A 46 2.36 -40.85 -30.69
CA LEU A 46 3.07 -39.87 -29.86
C LEU A 46 2.11 -38.86 -29.20
N ALA A 47 1.13 -38.34 -29.94
CA ALA A 47 0.12 -37.44 -29.39
C ALA A 47 -0.77 -38.13 -28.34
N VAL A 48 -1.18 -39.38 -28.57
CA VAL A 48 -1.95 -40.17 -27.60
C VAL A 48 -1.12 -40.51 -26.35
N ILE A 49 0.18 -40.80 -26.48
CA ILE A 49 1.08 -41.04 -25.34
C ILE A 49 1.34 -39.74 -24.56
N LEU A 50 1.48 -38.59 -25.23
CA LEU A 50 1.60 -37.29 -24.56
C LEU A 50 0.31 -36.87 -23.85
N LEU A 51 -0.86 -37.13 -24.45
CA LEU A 51 -2.16 -36.88 -23.82
C LEU A 51 -2.43 -37.83 -22.64
N ALA A 52 -2.11 -39.13 -22.77
CA ALA A 52 -2.24 -40.10 -21.69
C ALA A 52 -1.22 -39.85 -20.55
N GLY A 53 0.01 -39.46 -20.90
CA GLY A 53 1.03 -39.04 -19.93
C GLY A 53 0.64 -37.76 -19.21
N GLY A 54 0.10 -36.77 -19.92
CA GLY A 54 -0.45 -35.55 -19.35
C GLY A 54 -1.64 -35.83 -18.41
N ALA A 55 -2.57 -36.70 -18.82
CA ALA A 55 -3.70 -37.12 -18.00
C ALA A 55 -3.24 -37.91 -16.75
N ALA A 56 -2.24 -38.78 -16.85
CA ALA A 56 -1.69 -39.51 -15.71
C ALA A 56 -0.92 -38.60 -14.75
N VAL A 57 -0.20 -37.59 -15.25
CA VAL A 57 0.45 -36.56 -14.43
C VAL A 57 -0.60 -35.67 -13.74
N LEU A 58 -1.69 -35.30 -14.42
CA LEU A 58 -2.82 -34.59 -13.82
C LEU A 58 -3.62 -35.43 -12.80
N GLN A 59 -3.66 -36.76 -12.94
CA GLN A 59 -4.26 -37.65 -11.94
C GLN A 59 -3.36 -37.90 -10.72
N ASN A 60 -2.03 -37.87 -10.87
CA ASN A 60 -1.09 -38.03 -9.75
C ASN A 60 -0.73 -36.72 -9.03
N TYR A 61 -0.79 -35.57 -9.70
CA TYR A 61 -0.68 -34.26 -9.08
C TYR A 61 -2.07 -33.70 -8.82
N ASN A 62 -2.54 -33.89 -7.57
CA ASN A 62 -3.83 -33.42 -7.10
C ASN A 62 -3.85 -31.89 -6.91
N VAL A 63 -3.77 -31.17 -8.02
CA VAL A 63 -3.60 -29.71 -8.15
C VAL A 63 -4.74 -29.18 -9.02
N PHE A 64 -5.62 -28.39 -8.42
CA PHE A 64 -6.87 -27.86 -8.99
C PHE A 64 -7.99 -28.88 -9.28
N GLU A 65 -8.36 -29.68 -8.28
CA GLU A 65 -9.79 -30.01 -8.10
C GLU A 65 -10.44 -28.97 -7.17
N SER A 66 -10.89 -27.85 -7.75
CA SER A 66 -11.81 -26.96 -7.05
C SER A 66 -13.15 -27.70 -6.91
N LYS A 67 -13.47 -28.19 -5.70
CA LYS A 67 -14.84 -28.59 -5.41
C LYS A 67 -15.74 -27.40 -5.71
N GLY A 68 -16.65 -27.58 -6.67
CA GLY A 68 -17.67 -26.57 -6.98
C GLY A 68 -18.46 -26.19 -5.73
N PRO A 69 -19.19 -25.07 -5.76
CA PRO A 69 -19.91 -24.59 -4.58
C PRO A 69 -20.76 -25.72 -4.01
N ALA A 70 -20.54 -26.03 -2.74
CA ALA A 70 -21.41 -26.94 -2.00
C ALA A 70 -22.85 -26.45 -2.21
N LYS A 71 -23.79 -27.38 -2.44
CA LYS A 71 -25.21 -27.04 -2.56
C LYS A 71 -25.56 -26.07 -1.45
N VAL A 72 -26.07 -24.90 -1.82
CA VAL A 72 -26.75 -24.01 -0.90
C VAL A 72 -27.99 -24.77 -0.42
N ILE A 73 -27.84 -25.46 0.70
CA ILE A 73 -28.96 -25.79 1.56
C ILE A 73 -29.39 -24.45 2.13
N ASP A 74 -30.64 -24.08 1.85
CA ASP A 74 -31.22 -22.80 2.21
C ASP A 74 -31.60 -22.81 3.71
N ASP A 75 -30.61 -23.01 4.58
CA ASP A 75 -30.73 -23.00 6.04
C ASP A 75 -30.78 -21.55 6.55
N GLU A 76 -31.80 -20.78 6.13
CA GLU A 76 -32.06 -19.45 6.70
C GLU A 76 -32.35 -19.51 8.22
N GLU A 77 -32.76 -20.66 8.76
CA GLU A 77 -33.26 -20.77 10.14
C GLU A 77 -32.20 -20.91 11.26
N THR A 78 -30.89 -21.06 10.99
CA THR A 78 -29.91 -21.28 12.10
C THR A 78 -28.63 -20.44 12.12
N LYS A 79 -28.46 -19.41 11.28
CA LYS A 79 -27.42 -18.36 11.54
C LYS A 79 -27.83 -17.44 12.69
N LYS A 80 -27.82 -17.94 13.94
CA LYS A 80 -27.88 -17.11 15.16
C LYS A 80 -26.81 -16.02 15.05
N LYS A 81 -27.22 -14.75 15.02
CA LYS A 81 -26.29 -13.61 14.97
C LYS A 81 -25.28 -13.73 16.12
N ARG A 82 -24.02 -14.01 15.78
CA ARG A 82 -22.93 -14.18 16.75
C ARG A 82 -22.78 -12.87 17.53
N ARG A 83 -22.64 -12.97 18.86
CA ARG A 83 -22.48 -11.79 19.73
C ARG A 83 -21.12 -11.15 19.46
N VAL A 84 -21.11 -9.83 19.22
CA VAL A 84 -19.89 -9.03 19.09
C VAL A 84 -20.07 -7.77 19.96
N PRO A 85 -19.15 -7.46 20.90
CA PRO A 85 -18.02 -8.29 21.34
C PRO A 85 -18.46 -9.63 21.95
N VAL A 86 -17.59 -10.64 21.84
CA VAL A 86 -17.72 -11.89 22.62
C VAL A 86 -17.57 -11.60 24.12
N THR A 87 -17.98 -12.53 24.99
CA THR A 87 -17.72 -12.37 26.43
C THR A 87 -16.30 -12.78 26.81
N ALA A 88 -15.76 -12.22 27.91
CA ALA A 88 -14.45 -12.62 28.44
C ALA A 88 -14.33 -14.14 28.72
N ALA A 89 -15.44 -14.80 29.07
CA ALA A 89 -15.49 -16.25 29.27
C ALA A 89 -15.32 -17.07 27.98
N GLU A 90 -15.51 -16.45 26.80
CA GLU A 90 -15.33 -17.07 25.49
C GLU A 90 -13.93 -16.79 24.91
N ILE A 91 -13.09 -16.02 25.60
CA ILE A 91 -11.71 -15.73 25.19
C ILE A 91 -10.78 -16.81 25.80
N PRO A 92 -9.96 -17.50 24.99
CA PRO A 92 -8.93 -18.41 25.50
C PRO A 92 -7.97 -17.74 26.50
N LYS A 93 -7.79 -18.37 27.66
CA LYS A 93 -6.85 -17.90 28.71
C LYS A 93 -5.37 -18.11 28.35
N GLU A 94 -5.08 -18.92 27.35
CA GLU A 94 -3.73 -19.19 26.85
C GLU A 94 -3.75 -19.47 25.34
N VAL A 95 -2.82 -18.89 24.58
CA VAL A 95 -2.67 -19.12 23.14
C VAL A 95 -1.19 -19.26 22.73
N PRO A 96 -0.85 -20.14 21.75
CA PRO A 96 0.52 -20.22 21.23
C PRO A 96 0.99 -18.91 20.59
N TYR A 97 0.13 -18.27 19.79
CA TYR A 97 0.43 -17.04 19.07
C TYR A 97 -0.66 -15.99 19.30
N LEU A 98 -0.27 -14.83 19.84
CA LEU A 98 -1.13 -13.68 20.08
C LEU A 98 -0.74 -12.52 19.15
N LEU A 99 -1.67 -11.93 18.42
CA LEU A 99 -1.41 -10.78 17.56
C LEU A 99 -2.28 -9.60 18.02
N ILE A 100 -1.66 -8.49 18.38
CA ILE A 100 -2.32 -7.31 18.95
C ILE A 100 -2.49 -6.25 17.86
N GLY A 101 -3.76 -5.95 17.50
CA GLY A 101 -4.19 -5.11 16.39
C GLY A 101 -4.74 -5.93 15.22
N GLY A 102 -5.94 -5.60 14.72
CA GLY A 102 -6.61 -6.33 13.64
C GLY A 102 -6.20 -5.95 12.21
N GLY A 103 -5.07 -5.25 12.03
CA GLY A 103 -4.67 -4.67 10.74
C GLY A 103 -3.84 -5.57 9.81
N THR A 104 -3.42 -5.00 8.69
CA THR A 104 -2.60 -5.61 7.62
C THR A 104 -1.42 -6.44 8.13
N ALA A 105 -0.66 -5.94 9.11
CA ALA A 105 0.52 -6.63 9.61
C ALA A 105 0.18 -7.91 10.38
N SER A 106 -0.84 -7.90 11.24
CA SER A 106 -1.35 -9.12 11.90
C SER A 106 -1.95 -10.11 10.91
N PHE A 107 -2.64 -9.60 9.88
CA PHE A 107 -3.16 -10.44 8.80
C PHE A 107 -2.03 -11.20 8.08
N ALA A 108 -0.99 -10.48 7.65
CA ALA A 108 0.18 -11.08 7.00
C ALA A 108 0.95 -12.02 7.94
N ALA A 109 1.05 -11.68 9.23
CA ALA A 109 1.72 -12.50 10.23
C ALA A 109 1.02 -13.84 10.47
N PHE A 110 -0.32 -13.87 10.64
CA PHE A 110 -1.00 -15.15 10.82
C PHE A 110 -0.88 -16.04 9.58
N ARG A 111 -0.96 -15.46 8.37
CA ARG A 111 -0.78 -16.23 7.13
C ARG A 111 0.60 -16.87 7.05
N ALA A 112 1.64 -16.13 7.43
CA ALA A 112 3.01 -16.63 7.51
C ALA A 112 3.21 -17.70 8.58
N ILE A 113 2.57 -17.55 9.75
CA ILE A 113 2.57 -18.56 10.81
C ILE A 113 1.90 -19.83 10.29
N LYS A 114 0.66 -19.75 9.77
CA LYS A 114 -0.10 -20.91 9.28
C LYS A 114 0.52 -21.59 8.05
N SER A 115 1.32 -20.90 7.23
CA SER A 115 2.01 -21.51 6.10
C SER A 115 3.21 -22.37 6.50
N HIS A 116 3.80 -22.12 7.67
CA HIS A 116 4.96 -22.86 8.20
C HIS A 116 4.59 -23.81 9.35
N ASP A 117 3.55 -23.48 10.12
CA ASP A 117 2.91 -24.34 11.12
C ASP A 117 1.41 -24.47 10.79
N PRO A 118 1.02 -25.48 9.97
CA PRO A 118 -0.37 -25.71 9.60
C PRO A 118 -1.30 -25.98 10.79
N LYS A 119 -0.77 -26.34 11.97
CA LYS A 119 -1.56 -26.61 13.20
C LYS A 119 -1.55 -25.43 14.17
N ALA A 120 -0.91 -24.31 13.82
CA ALA A 120 -0.89 -23.12 14.65
C ALA A 120 -2.30 -22.66 15.06
N LYS A 121 -2.40 -22.24 16.32
CA LYS A 121 -3.57 -21.60 16.93
C LYS A 121 -3.22 -20.14 17.16
N VAL A 122 -3.81 -19.26 16.37
CA VAL A 122 -3.48 -17.83 16.35
C VAL A 122 -4.70 -17.02 16.79
N MET A 123 -4.52 -16.13 17.75
CA MET A 123 -5.57 -15.20 18.18
C MET A 123 -5.18 -13.78 17.84
N LEU A 124 -6.02 -13.09 17.06
CA LEU A 124 -5.94 -11.65 16.87
C LEU A 124 -6.83 -10.97 17.92
N ILE A 125 -6.37 -9.87 18.50
CA ILE A 125 -7.17 -8.99 19.36
C ILE A 125 -7.21 -7.60 18.72
N THR A 126 -8.40 -7.02 18.60
CA THR A 126 -8.62 -5.72 17.98
C THR A 126 -9.74 -4.94 18.68
N ASP A 127 -9.56 -3.64 18.80
CA ASP A 127 -10.51 -2.69 19.38
C ASP A 127 -11.61 -2.28 18.39
N GLU A 128 -11.32 -2.32 17.09
CA GLU A 128 -12.32 -2.24 16.01
C GLU A 128 -13.36 -3.41 16.09
N LEU A 129 -14.56 -3.21 15.52
CA LEU A 129 -15.64 -4.21 15.52
C LEU A 129 -15.68 -5.06 14.23
N GLU A 130 -14.86 -4.68 13.26
CA GLU A 130 -14.69 -5.26 11.95
C GLU A 130 -13.72 -6.46 11.95
N MET A 131 -13.85 -7.37 10.98
CA MET A 131 -12.80 -8.36 10.68
C MET A 131 -11.60 -7.68 10.00
N PRO A 132 -10.40 -8.29 9.99
CA PRO A 132 -9.21 -7.70 9.35
C PRO A 132 -9.44 -7.27 7.89
N TYR A 133 -9.13 -6.00 7.60
CA TYR A 133 -9.41 -5.35 6.32
C TYR A 133 -8.25 -4.46 5.83
N MET A 134 -8.24 -4.15 4.52
CA MET A 134 -7.24 -3.28 3.91
C MET A 134 -7.68 -1.81 3.94
N ARG A 135 -6.81 -0.91 4.44
CA ARG A 135 -7.12 0.53 4.53
C ARG A 135 -7.04 1.33 3.22
N PRO A 136 -6.17 1.05 2.22
CA PRO A 136 -5.99 1.92 1.05
C PRO A 136 -7.26 2.28 0.24
N PRO A 137 -8.27 1.40 0.09
CA PRO A 137 -9.50 1.74 -0.62
C PRO A 137 -10.40 2.73 0.10
N LEU A 138 -10.25 2.91 1.44
CA LEU A 138 -11.09 3.80 2.25
C LEU A 138 -10.99 5.27 1.86
N SER A 139 -9.93 5.69 1.17
CA SER A 139 -9.75 7.05 0.63
C SER A 139 -9.88 7.13 -0.89
N LYS A 140 -10.07 5.99 -1.57
CA LYS A 140 -9.99 5.82 -3.03
C LYS A 140 -11.25 5.16 -3.59
N GLU A 141 -11.17 3.90 -4.03
CA GLU A 141 -12.15 3.29 -4.92
C GLU A 141 -13.53 3.08 -4.28
N ILE A 142 -13.60 2.95 -2.95
CA ILE A 142 -14.87 2.74 -2.23
C ILE A 142 -15.85 3.93 -2.39
N TRP A 143 -15.34 5.12 -2.74
CA TRP A 143 -16.14 6.31 -2.97
C TRP A 143 -16.79 6.35 -4.37
N GLN A 144 -16.37 5.49 -5.30
CA GLN A 144 -16.92 5.43 -6.65
C GLN A 144 -18.35 4.85 -6.69
N ASN A 145 -18.68 3.96 -5.76
CA ASN A 145 -20.02 3.37 -5.64
C ASN A 145 -20.45 3.24 -4.18
N THR A 146 -21.16 4.24 -3.68
CA THR A 146 -21.67 4.24 -2.30
C THR A 146 -22.91 3.36 -2.11
N GLU A 147 -23.51 2.80 -3.17
CA GLU A 147 -24.69 1.91 -3.07
C GLU A 147 -24.31 0.56 -2.44
N THR A 148 -23.07 0.10 -2.63
CA THR A 148 -22.52 -1.11 -2.00
C THR A 148 -21.93 -0.87 -0.60
N SER A 149 -22.09 0.34 -0.03
CA SER A 149 -21.51 0.73 1.26
C SER A 149 -21.81 -0.24 2.42
N GLY A 150 -23.01 -0.81 2.47
CA GLY A 150 -23.39 -1.81 3.47
C GLY A 150 -22.66 -3.16 3.37
N LYS A 151 -22.05 -3.47 2.22
CA LYS A 151 -21.25 -4.70 2.00
C LYS A 151 -19.75 -4.49 2.19
N LEU A 152 -19.28 -3.24 2.27
CA LEU A 152 -17.86 -2.88 2.27
C LEU A 152 -17.08 -3.56 1.12
N SER A 153 -17.69 -3.60 -0.07
CA SER A 153 -17.05 -3.94 -1.33
C SER A 153 -16.86 -2.71 -2.20
N PHE A 154 -15.87 -2.76 -3.08
CA PHE A 154 -15.53 -1.70 -4.02
C PHE A 154 -15.15 -2.29 -5.37
N LYS A 155 -15.31 -1.52 -6.45
CA LYS A 155 -14.75 -1.86 -7.75
C LYS A 155 -13.38 -1.22 -7.90
N GLN A 156 -12.37 -2.03 -8.20
CA GLN A 156 -11.04 -1.56 -8.59
C GLN A 156 -11.11 -0.71 -9.86
N TRP A 157 -10.04 0.02 -10.20
CA TRP A 157 -9.98 0.85 -11.41
C TRP A 157 -10.24 0.06 -12.72
N ASN A 158 -9.94 -1.24 -12.75
CA ASN A 158 -10.26 -2.17 -13.85
C ASN A 158 -11.70 -2.73 -13.82
N GLY A 159 -12.56 -2.26 -12.91
CA GLY A 159 -13.96 -2.68 -12.78
C GLY A 159 -14.20 -3.94 -11.95
N VAL A 160 -13.16 -4.70 -11.56
CA VAL A 160 -13.28 -5.93 -10.77
C VAL A 160 -13.71 -5.61 -9.33
N GLU A 161 -14.82 -6.20 -8.88
CA GLU A 161 -15.31 -6.07 -7.51
C GLU A 161 -14.41 -6.83 -6.53
N ARG A 162 -14.13 -6.20 -5.38
CA ARG A 162 -13.28 -6.73 -4.31
C ARG A 162 -13.86 -6.37 -2.95
N SER A 163 -13.71 -7.27 -1.98
CA SER A 163 -14.03 -6.96 -0.58
C SER A 163 -12.93 -6.11 0.04
N LEU A 164 -13.30 -5.20 0.96
CA LEU A 164 -12.35 -4.53 1.84
C LEU A 164 -11.70 -5.51 2.83
N PHE A 165 -12.42 -6.56 3.23
CA PHE A 165 -11.92 -7.62 4.11
C PHE A 165 -10.90 -8.50 3.39
N TYR A 166 -9.90 -8.98 4.12
CA TYR A 166 -8.88 -9.85 3.53
C TYR A 166 -9.34 -11.29 3.29
N GLU A 167 -10.25 -11.79 4.13
CA GLU A 167 -10.84 -13.14 4.07
C GLU A 167 -12.31 -13.03 4.55
N PRO A 168 -13.22 -13.93 4.11
CA PRO A 168 -14.61 -13.95 4.58
C PRO A 168 -14.72 -14.31 6.07
N ASP A 169 -15.81 -13.89 6.73
CA ASP A 169 -16.07 -14.18 8.15
C ASP A 169 -16.02 -15.68 8.49
N GLU A 170 -16.46 -16.55 7.57
CA GLU A 170 -16.41 -18.01 7.69
C GLU A 170 -14.99 -18.60 7.79
N PHE A 171 -13.94 -17.87 7.38
CA PHE A 171 -12.55 -18.29 7.52
C PHE A 171 -12.07 -18.28 8.98
N TYR A 172 -12.70 -17.47 9.83
CA TYR A 172 -12.30 -17.27 11.22
C TYR A 172 -13.11 -18.15 12.17
N LEU A 173 -12.39 -18.85 13.06
CA LEU A 173 -12.99 -19.60 14.16
C LEU A 173 -13.60 -18.65 15.21
N HIS A 174 -14.60 -19.16 15.93
CA HIS A 174 -15.04 -18.49 17.15
C HIS A 174 -13.91 -18.57 18.21
N PRO A 175 -13.62 -17.50 18.98
CA PRO A 175 -12.52 -17.51 19.96
C PRO A 175 -12.50 -18.72 20.90
N LYS A 176 -13.66 -19.08 21.47
CA LYS A 176 -13.82 -20.25 22.35
C LYS A 176 -13.40 -21.59 21.71
N ASP A 177 -13.53 -21.74 20.39
CA ASP A 177 -13.28 -22.99 19.66
C ASP A 177 -11.80 -23.12 19.23
N LEU A 178 -10.99 -22.05 19.39
CA LEU A 178 -9.61 -21.97 18.91
C LEU A 178 -8.66 -22.98 19.59
N ILE A 179 -8.92 -23.34 20.84
CA ILE A 179 -8.04 -24.24 21.61
C ILE A 179 -8.35 -25.72 21.35
N ASP A 180 -9.60 -26.07 21.08
CA ASP A 180 -10.01 -27.47 20.94
C ASP A 180 -9.95 -27.98 19.49
N THR A 181 -9.82 -27.09 18.49
CA THR A 181 -9.61 -27.49 17.09
C THR A 181 -8.31 -28.32 16.90
N ALA A 182 -8.45 -29.47 16.25
CA ALA A 182 -7.35 -30.39 15.95
C ALA A 182 -6.39 -29.88 14.85
N ASN A 183 -6.91 -29.04 13.93
CA ASN A 183 -6.16 -28.52 12.78
C ASN A 183 -5.64 -27.09 13.01
N GLY A 184 -5.70 -26.61 14.26
CA GLY A 184 -5.48 -25.21 14.60
C GLY A 184 -6.45 -24.29 13.87
N GLY A 185 -6.04 -23.03 13.70
CA GLY A 185 -6.85 -22.01 13.02
C GLY A 185 -6.52 -20.61 13.50
N VAL A 186 -7.37 -19.66 13.10
CA VAL A 186 -7.29 -18.27 13.51
C VAL A 186 -8.63 -17.83 14.08
N ALA A 187 -8.62 -17.09 15.19
CA ALA A 187 -9.81 -16.42 15.72
C ALA A 187 -9.52 -14.92 15.95
N VAL A 188 -10.57 -14.10 15.87
CA VAL A 188 -10.48 -12.65 16.05
C VAL A 188 -11.38 -12.23 17.21
N VAL A 189 -10.77 -11.70 18.27
CA VAL A 189 -11.45 -11.06 19.40
C VAL A 189 -11.60 -9.57 19.06
N ARG A 190 -12.84 -9.15 18.80
CA ARG A 190 -13.19 -7.80 18.32
C ARG A 190 -13.83 -6.97 19.44
N GLY A 191 -13.59 -5.66 19.44
CA GLY A 191 -14.05 -4.73 20.47
C GLY A 191 -13.25 -4.75 21.78
N TYR A 192 -12.01 -5.24 21.76
CA TYR A 192 -11.13 -5.34 22.92
C TYR A 192 -9.75 -4.73 22.63
N SER A 193 -9.26 -3.85 23.52
CA SER A 193 -7.87 -3.38 23.49
C SER A 193 -7.02 -4.11 24.53
N VAL A 194 -5.72 -4.24 24.26
CA VAL A 194 -4.73 -4.73 25.23
C VAL A 194 -4.14 -3.51 25.94
N ASP A 195 -4.28 -3.46 27.27
CA ASP A 195 -3.83 -2.34 28.09
C ASP A 195 -2.38 -2.50 28.56
N ARG A 196 -1.98 -3.72 28.93
CA ARG A 196 -0.65 -4.05 29.44
C ARG A 196 -0.15 -5.37 28.90
N LEU A 197 1.13 -5.44 28.56
CA LEU A 197 1.85 -6.67 28.26
C LEU A 197 2.84 -6.94 29.40
N ASP A 198 2.61 -8.01 30.15
CA ASP A 198 3.57 -8.54 31.13
C ASP A 198 4.58 -9.45 30.40
N VAL A 199 5.71 -8.86 30.02
CA VAL A 199 6.77 -9.52 29.26
C VAL A 199 7.58 -10.54 30.08
N VAL A 200 7.38 -10.61 31.40
CA VAL A 200 8.07 -11.57 32.28
C VAL A 200 7.20 -12.82 32.48
N GLN A 201 5.89 -12.63 32.70
CA GLN A 201 4.94 -13.73 32.85
C GLN A 201 4.34 -14.24 31.54
N ASN A 202 4.65 -13.56 30.42
CA ASN A 202 4.06 -13.79 29.10
C ASN A 202 2.52 -13.67 29.11
N THR A 203 2.02 -12.60 29.73
CA THR A 203 0.57 -12.34 29.86
C THR A 203 0.20 -11.02 29.20
N ALA A 204 -0.78 -11.03 28.30
CA ALA A 204 -1.47 -9.83 27.84
C ALA A 204 -2.70 -9.58 28.72
N ILE A 205 -2.94 -8.32 29.08
CA ILE A 205 -4.03 -7.89 29.94
C ILE A 205 -4.91 -6.93 29.15
N LEU A 206 -6.18 -7.29 28.99
CA LEU A 206 -7.15 -6.50 28.23
C LEU A 206 -7.67 -5.30 29.05
N SER A 207 -8.31 -4.35 28.36
CA SER A 207 -8.92 -3.17 28.96
C SER A 207 -10.02 -3.46 29.99
N ASP A 208 -10.59 -4.66 30.00
CA ASP A 208 -11.56 -5.13 31.00
C ASP A 208 -10.92 -5.92 32.16
N GLY A 209 -9.60 -6.08 32.16
CA GLY A 209 -8.85 -6.88 33.12
C GLY A 209 -8.71 -8.36 32.77
N THR A 210 -9.24 -8.84 31.63
CA THR A 210 -9.05 -10.23 31.19
C THR A 210 -7.57 -10.52 30.92
N GLU A 211 -7.04 -11.59 31.51
CA GLU A 211 -5.65 -12.03 31.34
C GLU A 211 -5.54 -13.20 30.34
N ILE A 212 -4.56 -13.11 29.45
CA ILE A 212 -4.30 -14.08 28.38
C ILE A 212 -2.81 -14.40 28.34
N LYS A 213 -2.44 -15.64 28.63
CA LYS A 213 -1.06 -16.12 28.43
C LYS A 213 -0.75 -16.32 26.95
N TYR A 214 0.47 -16.02 26.54
CA TYR A 214 0.92 -16.22 25.16
C TYR A 214 2.27 -16.97 25.08
N GLY A 215 2.45 -17.78 24.05
CA GLY A 215 3.78 -18.32 23.70
C GLY A 215 4.66 -17.25 23.07
N LYS A 216 4.18 -16.64 21.98
CA LYS A 216 4.78 -15.48 21.31
C LYS A 216 3.72 -14.44 20.95
N VAL A 217 4.11 -13.17 20.99
CA VAL A 217 3.20 -12.04 20.71
C VAL A 217 3.75 -11.12 19.62
N LEU A 218 2.84 -10.64 18.76
CA LEU A 218 3.10 -9.55 17.81
C LEU A 218 2.37 -8.28 18.25
N LEU A 219 3.09 -7.17 18.30
CA LEU A 219 2.55 -5.82 18.40
C LEU A 219 2.38 -5.24 16.99
N ALA A 220 1.14 -5.12 16.54
CA ALA A 220 0.76 -4.43 15.31
C ALA A 220 -0.46 -3.48 15.48
N PRO A 221 -0.56 -2.66 16.55
CA PRO A 221 -1.66 -1.70 16.73
C PRO A 221 -1.63 -0.52 15.74
N GLY A 222 -0.65 -0.45 14.83
CA GLY A 222 -0.54 0.58 13.79
C GLY A 222 -0.34 2.00 14.34
N SER A 223 -0.96 2.98 13.70
CA SER A 223 -0.91 4.40 14.10
C SER A 223 -2.28 4.99 14.45
N ILE A 224 -2.30 6.10 15.19
CA ILE A 224 -3.48 6.91 15.51
C ILE A 224 -3.39 8.22 14.72
N PRO A 225 -4.48 8.77 14.14
CA PRO A 225 -4.45 10.05 13.45
C PRO A 225 -3.96 11.20 14.36
N LYS A 226 -3.22 12.17 13.80
CA LYS A 226 -2.79 13.34 14.56
C LYS A 226 -3.98 14.22 14.93
N HIS A 227 -4.11 14.44 16.22
CA HIS A 227 -5.06 15.38 16.80
C HIS A 227 -4.45 16.78 16.80
N LEU A 228 -5.08 17.73 16.09
CA LEU A 228 -4.63 19.13 16.08
C LEU A 228 -5.31 19.89 17.22
N ASP A 229 -4.53 20.59 18.05
CA ASP A 229 -5.01 21.31 19.23
C ASP A 229 -6.21 22.22 18.94
N VAL A 230 -6.19 22.93 17.80
CA VAL A 230 -7.28 23.83 17.35
C VAL A 230 -8.65 23.14 17.26
N PHE A 231 -8.69 21.82 17.07
CA PHE A 231 -9.91 21.02 17.10
C PHE A 231 -10.09 20.28 18.43
N SER A 232 -9.02 19.74 19.01
CA SER A 232 -9.09 18.97 20.26
C SER A 232 -9.39 19.82 21.50
N SER A 233 -9.03 21.12 21.48
CA SER A 233 -9.40 22.09 22.52
C SER A 233 -10.68 22.88 22.17
N ALA A 234 -11.33 22.61 21.04
CA ALA A 234 -12.55 23.31 20.64
C ALA A 234 -13.74 22.85 21.51
N PRO A 235 -14.85 23.64 21.60
CA PRO A 235 -16.06 23.21 22.30
C PRO A 235 -16.60 21.88 21.77
N LEU A 236 -17.22 21.06 22.62
CA LEU A 236 -17.75 19.73 22.25
C LEU A 236 -18.69 19.76 21.02
N ALA A 237 -19.47 20.84 20.85
CA ALA A 237 -20.34 21.02 19.69
C ALA A 237 -19.58 21.21 18.35
N VAL A 238 -18.34 21.70 18.41
CA VAL A 238 -17.41 21.72 17.26
C VAL A 238 -16.77 20.35 17.09
N GLN A 239 -16.30 19.70 18.17
CA GLN A 239 -15.68 18.37 18.11
C GLN A 239 -16.62 17.32 17.48
N ALA A 240 -17.92 17.38 17.77
CA ALA A 240 -18.95 16.54 17.15
C ALA A 240 -19.09 16.70 15.62
N LYS A 241 -18.46 17.73 15.04
CA LYS A 241 -18.40 18.05 13.60
C LYS A 241 -16.99 17.93 13.03
N VAL A 242 -16.08 17.30 13.77
CA VAL A 242 -14.72 16.97 13.33
C VAL A 242 -14.61 15.45 13.24
N SER A 243 -13.97 14.94 12.18
CA SER A 243 -13.60 13.52 12.06
C SER A 243 -12.13 13.37 11.75
N PHE A 244 -11.52 12.38 12.38
CA PHE A 244 -10.19 11.88 12.03
C PHE A 244 -10.42 10.62 11.19
N PHE A 245 -9.79 10.51 10.02
CA PHE A 245 -10.13 9.46 9.05
C PHE A 245 -9.11 8.32 9.06
N LYS A 246 -9.51 7.14 9.57
CA LYS A 246 -8.65 5.93 9.51
C LYS A 246 -9.42 4.61 9.38
N THR A 247 -10.60 4.52 9.96
CA THR A 247 -11.35 3.26 10.14
C THR A 247 -12.57 3.14 9.24
N VAL A 248 -13.13 1.94 9.13
CA VAL A 248 -14.45 1.69 8.53
C VAL A 248 -15.54 2.52 9.23
N ALA A 249 -15.47 2.67 10.56
CA ALA A 249 -16.41 3.51 11.31
C ALA A 249 -16.32 5.00 10.91
N ASP A 250 -15.12 5.51 10.59
CA ASP A 250 -14.94 6.88 10.10
C ASP A 250 -15.47 7.05 8.66
N TYR A 251 -15.28 6.03 7.81
CA TYR A 251 -15.88 5.96 6.47
C TYR A 251 -17.42 6.00 6.54
N GLN A 252 -18.04 5.15 7.36
CA GLN A 252 -19.49 5.11 7.56
C GLN A 252 -20.02 6.42 8.15
N ARG A 253 -19.31 7.02 9.13
CA ARG A 253 -19.66 8.34 9.68
C ARG A 253 -19.66 9.41 8.59
N LEU A 254 -18.65 9.39 7.72
CA LEU A 254 -18.51 10.36 6.64
C LEU A 254 -19.56 10.17 5.53
N LEU A 255 -19.98 8.94 5.21
CA LEU A 255 -21.15 8.69 4.36
C LEU A 255 -22.40 9.39 4.91
N GLY A 256 -22.70 9.22 6.20
CA GLY A 256 -23.85 9.86 6.85
C GLY A 256 -23.74 11.40 6.96
N VAL A 257 -22.53 11.96 6.86
CA VAL A 257 -22.30 13.40 6.69
C VAL A 257 -22.62 13.84 5.26
N LEU A 258 -22.19 13.10 4.24
CA LEU A 258 -22.41 13.43 2.82
C LEU A 258 -23.87 13.36 2.37
N GLU A 259 -24.74 12.67 3.12
CA GLU A 259 -26.20 12.69 2.91
C GLU A 259 -26.87 13.98 3.40
N LYS A 260 -26.24 14.71 4.34
CA LYS A 260 -26.87 15.79 5.13
C LYS A 260 -26.16 17.14 4.99
N GLY A 261 -24.86 17.11 4.78
CA GLY A 261 -23.98 18.28 4.65
C GLY A 261 -23.87 18.76 3.22
N LYS A 262 -23.58 20.05 3.06
CA LYS A 262 -23.34 20.73 1.78
C LYS A 262 -21.91 21.22 1.64
N SER A 263 -21.11 21.17 2.70
CA SER A 263 -19.77 21.74 2.75
C SER A 263 -18.87 20.98 3.73
N ILE A 264 -17.69 20.56 3.26
CA ILE A 264 -16.70 19.82 4.06
C ILE A 264 -15.32 20.46 3.88
N ALA A 265 -14.63 20.75 4.98
CA ALA A 265 -13.21 21.13 4.96
C ALA A 265 -12.32 19.93 5.32
N ILE A 266 -11.34 19.63 4.48
CA ILE A 266 -10.26 18.68 4.76
C ILE A 266 -9.02 19.47 5.18
N VAL A 267 -8.56 19.27 6.41
CA VAL A 267 -7.36 19.92 6.95
C VAL A 267 -6.17 18.96 6.83
N GLY A 268 -5.30 19.23 5.87
CA GLY A 268 -4.13 18.41 5.56
C GLY A 268 -3.88 18.27 4.06
N GLY A 269 -2.68 18.63 3.62
CA GLY A 269 -2.24 18.57 2.22
C GLY A 269 -1.54 17.28 1.81
N GLY A 270 -1.37 16.31 2.73
CA GLY A 270 -0.71 15.03 2.43
C GLY A 270 -1.54 14.11 1.54
N PHE A 271 -0.98 12.94 1.19
CA PHE A 271 -1.61 11.97 0.28
C PHE A 271 -3.05 11.63 0.69
N LEU A 272 -3.29 11.18 1.92
CA LEU A 272 -4.64 10.86 2.44
C LEU A 272 -5.62 12.04 2.31
N GLY A 273 -5.19 13.26 2.63
CA GLY A 273 -6.03 14.45 2.52
C GLY A 273 -6.40 14.77 1.07
N SER A 274 -5.45 14.57 0.15
CA SER A 274 -5.64 14.81 -1.28
C SER A 274 -6.52 13.73 -1.93
N GLU A 275 -6.29 12.45 -1.59
CA GLU A 275 -7.12 11.31 -2.01
C GLU A 275 -8.59 11.51 -1.60
N LEU A 276 -8.83 11.83 -0.32
CA LEU A 276 -10.17 12.16 0.17
C LEU A 276 -10.75 13.40 -0.54
N SER A 277 -9.93 14.43 -0.83
CA SER A 277 -10.43 15.62 -1.51
C SER A 277 -10.97 15.30 -2.90
N CYS A 278 -10.18 14.57 -3.72
CA CYS A 278 -10.61 14.13 -5.05
C CYS A 278 -11.81 13.18 -5.00
N SER A 279 -11.75 12.15 -4.15
CA SER A 279 -12.81 11.14 -4.01
C SER A 279 -14.16 11.75 -3.59
N LEU A 280 -14.14 12.67 -2.63
CA LEU A 280 -15.34 13.35 -2.16
C LEU A 280 -15.85 14.40 -3.14
N ALA A 281 -14.98 15.11 -3.88
CA ALA A 281 -15.42 16.09 -4.87
C ALA A 281 -16.11 15.40 -6.05
N LYS A 282 -15.54 14.30 -6.56
CA LYS A 282 -16.13 13.48 -7.63
C LYS A 282 -17.53 12.94 -7.26
N LEU A 283 -17.70 12.45 -6.03
CA LEU A 283 -19.01 12.05 -5.49
C LEU A 283 -19.93 13.26 -5.25
N GLY A 284 -19.36 14.39 -4.84
CA GLY A 284 -20.03 15.65 -4.52
C GLY A 284 -20.67 16.34 -5.73
N THR A 285 -20.14 16.13 -6.95
CA THR A 285 -20.68 16.67 -8.21
C THR A 285 -22.17 16.33 -8.41
N GLY A 286 -22.60 15.12 -8.03
CA GLY A 286 -24.02 14.73 -8.07
C GLY A 286 -24.86 15.25 -6.89
N LYS A 287 -24.22 15.56 -5.75
CA LYS A 287 -24.90 15.92 -4.48
C LYS A 287 -24.82 17.40 -4.12
N LYS A 288 -24.12 18.22 -4.90
CA LYS A 288 -23.83 19.66 -4.65
C LYS A 288 -23.12 19.89 -3.31
N VAL A 289 -22.15 19.04 -2.97
CA VAL A 289 -21.30 19.19 -1.79
C VAL A 289 -20.03 19.94 -2.17
N GLN A 290 -19.77 21.08 -1.52
CA GLN A 290 -18.52 21.82 -1.65
C GLN A 290 -17.42 21.15 -0.83
N ILE A 291 -16.31 20.80 -1.48
CA ILE A 291 -15.10 20.29 -0.81
C ILE A 291 -14.05 21.41 -0.79
N LEU A 292 -13.52 21.70 0.39
CA LEU A 292 -12.38 22.59 0.58
C LEU A 292 -11.22 21.79 1.15
N GLN A 293 -10.00 22.05 0.69
CA GLN A 293 -8.78 21.47 1.27
C GLN A 293 -7.89 22.61 1.80
N ILE A 294 -7.44 22.51 3.05
CA ILE A 294 -6.74 23.59 3.77
C ILE A 294 -5.44 23.04 4.36
N PHE A 295 -4.30 23.65 4.03
CA PHE A 295 -2.99 23.21 4.53
C PHE A 295 -1.91 24.30 4.40
N HIS A 296 -0.91 24.21 5.30
CA HIS A 296 0.11 25.25 5.49
C HIS A 296 1.14 25.26 4.35
N GLU A 297 1.42 24.10 3.77
CA GLU A 297 2.34 23.93 2.65
C GLU A 297 1.90 24.72 1.40
N LYS A 298 2.85 25.09 0.53
CA LYS A 298 2.56 25.86 -0.69
C LYS A 298 1.67 25.11 -1.70
N GLY A 299 1.73 23.78 -1.68
CA GLY A 299 0.97 22.89 -2.56
C GLY A 299 0.78 21.50 -1.92
N ASN A 300 0.04 20.65 -2.62
CA ASN A 300 -0.30 19.29 -2.17
C ASN A 300 0.98 18.45 -2.03
N MET A 301 1.05 17.64 -0.99
CA MET A 301 2.19 16.82 -0.59
C MET A 301 3.54 17.56 -0.52
N GLY A 302 3.55 18.88 -0.26
CA GLY A 302 4.74 19.72 -0.27
C GLY A 302 5.81 19.47 0.82
N LYS A 303 5.69 18.38 1.59
CA LYS A 303 6.76 17.81 2.45
C LYS A 303 7.50 16.64 1.79
N VAL A 304 6.97 16.13 0.68
CA VAL A 304 7.49 15.00 -0.08
C VAL A 304 7.83 15.47 -1.49
N LEU A 305 6.86 16.03 -2.21
CA LEU A 305 7.03 16.50 -3.58
C LEU A 305 7.85 17.81 -3.62
N PRO A 306 8.80 17.96 -4.57
CA PRO A 306 9.40 19.25 -4.90
C PRO A 306 8.33 20.30 -5.23
N GLU A 307 8.64 21.58 -5.00
CA GLU A 307 7.65 22.68 -5.08
C GLU A 307 6.92 22.75 -6.43
N TYR A 308 7.59 22.44 -7.54
CA TYR A 308 6.97 22.44 -8.87
C TYR A 308 5.88 21.37 -9.02
N LEU A 309 6.15 20.12 -8.60
CA LEU A 309 5.21 19.02 -8.71
C LEU A 309 4.10 19.18 -7.67
N SER A 310 4.44 19.65 -6.47
CA SER A 310 3.49 19.98 -5.42
C SER A 310 2.43 21.01 -5.87
N LYS A 311 2.83 22.04 -6.61
CA LYS A 311 1.91 23.02 -7.23
C LYS A 311 1.09 22.40 -8.36
N TRP A 312 1.72 21.66 -9.27
CA TRP A 312 1.03 20.95 -10.35
C TRP A 312 -0.07 20.02 -9.80
N THR A 313 0.22 19.27 -8.73
CA THR A 313 -0.78 18.43 -8.07
C THR A 313 -1.90 19.25 -7.44
N SER A 314 -1.62 20.43 -6.88
CA SER A 314 -2.69 21.32 -6.40
C SER A 314 -3.62 21.79 -7.51
N GLU A 315 -3.12 22.11 -8.70
CA GLU A 315 -3.98 22.45 -9.83
C GLU A 315 -4.83 21.24 -10.26
N ARG A 316 -4.24 20.04 -10.35
CA ARG A 316 -5.02 18.82 -10.64
C ARG A 316 -6.11 18.53 -9.60
N VAL A 317 -5.86 18.80 -8.32
CA VAL A 317 -6.88 18.68 -7.25
C VAL A 317 -7.97 19.74 -7.39
N ARG A 318 -7.65 20.96 -7.84
CA ARG A 318 -8.66 22.00 -8.16
C ARG A 318 -9.53 21.62 -9.36
N GLU A 319 -8.95 20.98 -10.38
CA GLU A 319 -9.68 20.49 -11.56
C GLU A 319 -10.71 19.40 -11.24
N GLU A 320 -10.52 18.62 -10.18
CA GLU A 320 -11.53 17.69 -9.63
C GLU A 320 -12.68 18.42 -8.87
N GLY A 321 -12.67 19.76 -8.81
CA GLY A 321 -13.71 20.59 -8.18
C GLY A 321 -13.44 20.99 -6.72
N VAL A 322 -12.23 20.76 -6.20
CA VAL A 322 -11.85 21.09 -4.82
C VAL A 322 -11.42 22.55 -4.70
N THR A 323 -11.92 23.26 -3.68
CA THR A 323 -11.40 24.59 -3.31
C THR A 323 -10.12 24.42 -2.49
N VAL A 324 -8.95 24.44 -3.13
CA VAL A 324 -7.64 24.30 -2.47
C VAL A 324 -7.13 25.63 -1.91
N LEU A 325 -7.06 25.71 -0.58
CA LEU A 325 -6.50 26.80 0.22
C LEU A 325 -5.12 26.38 0.78
N SER A 326 -4.11 26.41 -0.09
CA SER A 326 -2.70 26.23 0.30
C SER A 326 -2.13 27.48 0.97
N GLY A 327 -0.94 27.35 1.59
CA GLY A 327 -0.31 28.45 2.35
C GLY A 327 -1.11 28.89 3.58
N ASN A 328 -2.00 28.04 4.09
CA ASN A 328 -3.06 28.43 5.04
C ASN A 328 -3.22 27.44 6.19
N GLN A 329 -3.55 27.96 7.38
CA GLN A 329 -3.69 27.15 8.58
C GLN A 329 -4.94 27.58 9.35
N VAL A 330 -5.70 26.61 9.84
CA VAL A 330 -6.81 26.88 10.77
C VAL A 330 -6.22 27.27 12.13
N VAL A 331 -6.47 28.50 12.57
CA VAL A 331 -5.99 29.04 13.86
C VAL A 331 -7.09 29.06 14.92
N ARG A 332 -8.36 28.96 14.53
CA ARG A 332 -9.51 28.92 15.44
C ARG A 332 -10.68 28.18 14.80
N ALA A 333 -11.35 27.31 15.57
CA ALA A 333 -12.55 26.59 15.16
C ALA A 333 -13.69 26.85 16.15
N GLU A 334 -14.82 27.35 15.67
CA GLU A 334 -15.99 27.74 16.48
C GLU A 334 -17.29 27.24 15.85
N LEU A 335 -18.38 27.22 16.61
CA LEU A 335 -19.71 26.98 16.05
C LEU A 335 -20.35 28.30 15.63
N SER A 336 -20.86 28.36 14.40
CA SER A 336 -21.65 29.46 13.85
C SER A 336 -22.99 28.92 13.35
N GLY A 337 -24.01 29.01 14.21
CA GLY A 337 -25.31 28.36 13.96
C GLY A 337 -25.18 26.85 13.90
N LYS A 338 -25.37 26.26 12.71
CA LYS A 338 -25.21 24.81 12.46
C LYS A 338 -23.85 24.43 11.84
N GLN A 339 -23.00 25.40 11.53
CA GLN A 339 -21.75 25.20 10.80
C GLN A 339 -20.54 25.43 11.70
N VAL A 340 -19.42 24.79 11.36
CA VAL A 340 -18.11 25.11 11.93
C VAL A 340 -17.55 26.31 11.19
N LYS A 341 -17.22 27.36 11.95
CA LYS A 341 -16.48 28.53 11.50
C LYS A 341 -14.99 28.28 11.73
N LEU A 342 -14.24 28.19 10.64
CA LEU A 342 -12.78 28.10 10.64
C LEU A 342 -12.23 29.49 10.34
N SER A 343 -11.45 30.07 11.26
CA SER A 343 -10.65 31.25 10.99
C SER A 343 -9.25 30.82 10.57
N LEU A 344 -8.77 31.36 9.45
CA LEU A 344 -7.47 31.01 8.87
C LEU A 344 -6.39 32.04 9.26
N ILE A 345 -5.13 31.64 9.13
CA ILE A 345 -3.96 32.46 9.45
C ILE A 345 -3.86 33.74 8.59
N ASP A 346 -4.41 33.73 7.37
CA ASP A 346 -4.49 34.91 6.49
C ASP A 346 -5.69 35.82 6.77
N GLY A 347 -6.46 35.54 7.83
CA GLY A 347 -7.66 36.28 8.23
C GLY A 347 -8.93 35.87 7.51
N LYS A 348 -8.90 34.98 6.51
CA LYS A 348 -10.12 34.45 5.88
C LYS A 348 -10.94 33.64 6.87
N ILE A 349 -12.25 33.63 6.65
CA ILE A 349 -13.21 32.83 7.39
C ILE A 349 -13.88 31.85 6.43
N VAL A 350 -13.89 30.58 6.80
CA VAL A 350 -14.55 29.49 6.08
C VAL A 350 -15.67 28.94 6.97
N LEU A 351 -16.86 28.76 6.40
CA LEU A 351 -17.99 28.09 7.06
C LEU A 351 -18.20 26.72 6.39
N VAL A 352 -18.21 25.65 7.19
CA VAL A 352 -18.46 24.28 6.71
C VAL A 352 -19.38 23.50 7.63
N ASP A 353 -20.10 22.51 7.09
CA ASP A 353 -20.98 21.66 7.89
C ASP A 353 -20.21 20.62 8.71
N HIS A 354 -19.04 20.19 8.20
CA HIS A 354 -18.15 19.19 8.81
C HIS A 354 -16.68 19.43 8.47
N VAL A 355 -15.77 18.92 9.31
CA VAL A 355 -14.31 18.98 9.13
C VAL A 355 -13.72 17.58 9.17
N ILE A 356 -12.80 17.28 8.27
CA ILE A 356 -11.95 16.08 8.29
C ILE A 356 -10.52 16.50 8.58
N VAL A 357 -9.86 15.91 9.56
CA VAL A 357 -8.44 16.15 9.86
C VAL A 357 -7.60 15.00 9.29
N ALA A 358 -6.70 15.34 8.38
CA ALA A 358 -5.80 14.44 7.67
C ALA A 358 -4.34 14.93 7.79
N ALA A 359 -3.94 15.32 9.00
CA ALA A 359 -2.66 15.98 9.30
C ALA A 359 -1.49 15.00 9.59
N GLY A 360 -1.56 13.77 9.09
CA GLY A 360 -0.63 12.67 9.40
C GLY A 360 -1.07 11.83 10.60
N SER A 361 -0.19 10.93 11.06
CA SER A 361 -0.47 10.01 12.16
C SER A 361 0.72 9.84 13.12
N GLU A 362 0.48 9.18 14.26
CA GLU A 362 1.46 8.86 15.29
C GLU A 362 1.41 7.37 15.63
N PRO A 363 2.55 6.69 15.85
CA PRO A 363 2.57 5.26 16.15
C PRO A 363 1.85 4.97 17.47
N ASN A 364 0.99 3.94 17.49
CA ASN A 364 0.21 3.55 18.66
C ASN A 364 1.10 2.83 19.70
N THR A 365 1.82 3.63 20.48
CA THR A 365 2.77 3.17 21.52
C THR A 365 2.17 3.18 22.93
N GLN A 366 0.84 3.20 23.08
CA GLN A 366 0.19 3.32 24.40
C GLN A 366 0.58 2.21 25.38
N LEU A 367 0.76 0.97 24.89
CA LEU A 367 1.21 -0.15 25.72
C LEU A 367 2.66 0.02 26.22
N ALA A 368 3.51 0.79 25.54
CA ALA A 368 4.95 0.80 25.76
C ALA A 368 5.33 1.12 27.21
N LYS A 369 4.77 2.21 27.75
CA LYS A 369 5.01 2.66 29.12
C LYS A 369 4.52 1.66 30.16
N LYS A 370 3.35 1.04 29.94
CA LYS A 370 2.76 0.04 30.86
C LYS A 370 3.49 -1.31 30.81
N SER A 371 4.19 -1.59 29.72
CA SER A 371 4.80 -2.89 29.40
C SER A 371 6.34 -2.87 29.44
N ASN A 372 6.96 -1.75 29.82
CA ASN A 372 8.41 -1.54 29.83
C ASN A 372 9.07 -1.89 28.48
N LEU A 373 8.45 -1.46 27.38
CA LEU A 373 8.99 -1.58 26.02
C LEU A 373 9.58 -0.26 25.56
N GLU A 374 10.68 -0.35 24.81
CA GLU A 374 11.44 0.80 24.34
C GLU A 374 10.79 1.44 23.11
N ILE A 375 10.73 2.77 23.09
CA ILE A 375 10.26 3.57 21.96
C ILE A 375 11.34 4.53 21.51
N HIS A 376 11.38 4.83 20.21
CA HIS A 376 12.32 5.83 19.70
C HIS A 376 11.90 7.23 20.13
N PRO A 377 12.77 8.05 20.76
CA PRO A 377 12.39 9.33 21.34
C PRO A 377 11.89 10.35 20.31
N GLU A 378 12.51 10.39 19.13
CA GLU A 378 12.19 11.37 18.08
C GLU A 378 11.18 10.84 17.05
N MET A 379 11.50 9.74 16.35
CA MET A 379 10.66 9.15 15.31
C MET A 379 9.43 8.37 15.82
N GLY A 380 9.36 8.11 17.13
CA GLY A 380 8.35 7.24 17.74
C GLY A 380 8.44 5.78 17.29
N GLY A 381 7.47 4.98 17.76
CA GLY A 381 7.36 3.55 17.46
C GLY A 381 8.25 2.70 18.36
N TYR A 382 7.91 1.41 18.49
CA TYR A 382 8.68 0.47 19.29
C TYR A 382 10.00 0.14 18.59
N ILE A 383 11.11 0.21 19.32
CA ILE A 383 12.42 -0.16 18.78
C ILE A 383 12.51 -1.69 18.67
N VAL A 384 12.91 -2.18 17.49
CA VAL A 384 13.15 -3.61 17.23
C VAL A 384 14.56 -3.88 16.72
N ASN A 385 15.03 -5.12 16.86
CA ASN A 385 16.22 -5.61 16.19
C ASN A 385 15.95 -5.92 14.69
N THR A 386 16.94 -6.47 13.99
CA THR A 386 16.83 -6.86 12.59
C THR A 386 15.82 -7.98 12.34
N GLU A 387 15.53 -8.84 13.31
CA GLU A 387 14.50 -9.90 13.25
C GLU A 387 13.08 -9.41 13.62
N LEU A 388 12.90 -8.09 13.78
CA LEU A 388 11.66 -7.43 14.24
C LEU A 388 11.25 -7.75 15.69
N GLN A 389 12.20 -8.16 16.54
CA GLN A 389 11.98 -8.42 17.97
C GLN A 389 12.19 -7.15 18.81
N ALA A 390 11.25 -6.87 19.72
CA ALA A 390 11.44 -5.96 20.85
C ALA A 390 11.90 -6.72 22.12
N ARG A 391 11.51 -7.99 22.26
CA ARG A 391 12.01 -8.98 23.24
C ARG A 391 12.05 -10.36 22.58
N SER A 392 12.65 -11.36 23.23
CA SER A 392 12.85 -12.73 22.68
C SER A 392 11.58 -13.41 22.12
N ASN A 393 10.40 -13.10 22.66
CA ASN A 393 9.10 -13.58 22.18
C ASN A 393 8.09 -12.45 21.88
N VAL A 394 8.55 -11.19 21.80
CA VAL A 394 7.73 -10.00 21.49
C VAL A 394 8.22 -9.40 20.19
N TYR A 395 7.40 -9.46 19.14
CA TYR A 395 7.69 -8.93 17.81
C TYR A 395 6.89 -7.64 17.56
N VAL A 396 7.31 -6.82 16.59
CA VAL A 396 6.58 -5.61 16.17
C VAL A 396 6.57 -5.46 14.65
N ALA A 397 5.44 -5.10 14.05
CA ALA A 397 5.31 -4.92 12.60
C ALA A 397 4.33 -3.80 12.19
N GLY A 398 4.45 -3.33 10.94
CA GLY A 398 3.64 -2.24 10.39
C GLY A 398 3.98 -0.86 10.97
N ASP A 399 3.05 0.10 10.83
CA ASP A 399 3.21 1.55 11.10
C ASP A 399 3.87 1.93 12.44
N VAL A 400 3.86 1.01 13.41
CA VAL A 400 4.32 1.18 14.79
C VAL A 400 5.75 0.68 15.04
N ALA A 401 6.34 -0.05 14.10
CA ALA A 401 7.69 -0.60 14.22
C ALA A 401 8.74 0.45 13.84
N ASN A 402 9.64 0.76 14.77
CA ASN A 402 10.86 1.52 14.48
C ASN A 402 11.99 0.52 14.18
N PHE A 403 12.13 0.17 12.90
CA PHE A 403 13.07 -0.83 12.41
C PHE A 403 14.39 -0.19 11.96
N TYR A 404 15.38 -1.04 11.65
CA TYR A 404 16.65 -0.61 11.09
C TYR A 404 16.69 -0.93 9.59
N ASP A 405 16.55 0.09 8.76
CA ASP A 405 16.75 0.04 7.31
C ASP A 405 18.25 -0.03 7.02
N GLN A 406 18.68 -0.99 6.21
CA GLN A 406 20.11 -1.23 5.94
C GLN A 406 20.80 -0.05 5.24
N ARG A 407 20.05 0.80 4.52
CA ARG A 407 20.58 1.98 3.81
C ARG A 407 20.36 3.27 4.58
N LEU A 408 19.21 3.38 5.28
CA LEU A 408 18.73 4.63 5.86
C LEU A 408 18.80 4.67 7.40
N GLY A 409 19.22 3.58 8.04
CA GLY A 409 19.34 3.49 9.50
C GLY A 409 17.98 3.31 10.19
N ARG A 410 17.85 3.85 11.41
CA ARG A 410 16.58 3.78 12.14
C ARG A 410 15.49 4.56 11.40
N ARG A 411 14.34 3.92 11.16
CA ARG A 411 13.17 4.58 10.55
C ARG A 411 11.86 3.90 10.96
N ARG A 412 10.77 4.61 10.65
CA ARG A 412 9.39 4.15 10.71
C ARG A 412 8.69 4.56 9.41
N VAL A 413 7.75 3.77 8.90
CA VAL A 413 6.99 4.10 7.67
C VAL A 413 5.53 3.69 7.81
N GLU A 414 4.63 4.40 7.12
CA GLU A 414 3.17 4.19 7.14
C GLU A 414 2.71 3.57 5.81
N HIS A 415 3.39 2.49 5.40
CA HIS A 415 3.19 1.87 4.08
C HIS A 415 2.46 0.53 4.20
N HIS A 416 1.48 0.29 3.34
CA HIS A 416 0.80 -1.01 3.26
C HIS A 416 1.77 -2.15 2.92
N ASP A 417 2.70 -1.92 1.98
CA ASP A 417 3.76 -2.87 1.62
C ASP A 417 4.67 -3.18 2.82
N HIS A 418 5.08 -2.18 3.62
CA HIS A 418 5.82 -2.41 4.86
C HIS A 418 5.01 -3.29 5.82
N ALA A 419 3.73 -2.99 6.04
CA ALA A 419 2.88 -3.77 6.94
C ALA A 419 2.73 -5.23 6.47
N VAL A 420 2.54 -5.48 5.17
CA VAL A 420 2.50 -6.84 4.61
C VAL A 420 3.83 -7.57 4.82
N VAL A 421 4.96 -6.96 4.43
CA VAL A 421 6.26 -7.67 4.43
C VAL A 421 6.85 -7.81 5.83
N SER A 422 6.71 -6.79 6.70
CA SER A 422 7.14 -6.88 8.10
C SER A 422 6.24 -7.81 8.91
N GLY A 423 4.92 -7.79 8.66
CA GLY A 423 3.97 -8.72 9.28
C GLY A 423 4.31 -10.17 8.91
N ARG A 424 4.50 -10.45 7.61
CA ARG A 424 4.95 -11.77 7.13
C ARG A 424 6.24 -12.20 7.82
N LEU A 425 7.28 -11.35 7.81
CA LEU A 425 8.57 -11.69 8.42
C LEU A 425 8.46 -11.93 9.93
N ALA A 426 7.69 -11.12 10.65
CA ALA A 426 7.45 -11.33 12.07
C ALA A 426 6.78 -12.69 12.31
N GLY A 427 5.79 -13.07 11.51
CA GLY A 427 5.17 -14.40 11.57
C GLY A 427 6.16 -15.55 11.28
N GLU A 428 7.03 -15.40 10.29
CA GLU A 428 8.11 -16.35 9.98
C GLU A 428 9.12 -16.49 11.14
N ASN A 429 9.49 -15.39 11.78
CA ASN A 429 10.38 -15.41 12.93
C ASN A 429 9.68 -15.94 14.20
N MET A 430 8.37 -15.73 14.33
CA MET A 430 7.52 -16.33 15.37
C MET A 430 7.44 -17.86 15.24
N VAL A 431 7.54 -18.45 14.05
CA VAL A 431 7.71 -19.93 13.92
C VAL A 431 9.18 -20.39 13.96
N GLY A 432 10.14 -19.45 13.99
CA GLY A 432 11.55 -19.72 14.28
C GLY A 432 12.55 -19.57 13.12
N LEU A 433 12.16 -18.95 11.99
CA LEU A 433 13.06 -18.82 10.82
C LEU A 433 14.23 -17.84 11.02
N LYS A 434 14.17 -16.90 11.98
CA LYS A 434 15.25 -15.95 12.34
C LYS A 434 15.85 -15.19 11.15
N LYS A 435 14.98 -14.66 10.27
CA LYS A 435 15.37 -13.90 9.08
C LYS A 435 15.40 -12.40 9.37
N PRO A 436 16.39 -11.65 8.84
CA PRO A 436 16.46 -10.20 9.01
C PRO A 436 15.49 -9.45 8.07
N TYR A 437 15.03 -8.26 8.49
CA TYR A 437 14.24 -7.35 7.66
C TYR A 437 15.16 -6.52 6.75
N THR A 438 15.25 -6.93 5.48
CA THR A 438 16.07 -6.27 4.44
C THR A 438 15.22 -5.57 3.37
N HIS A 439 13.89 -5.57 3.54
CA HIS A 439 12.96 -5.06 2.52
C HIS A 439 12.90 -3.54 2.49
N GLN A 440 13.22 -2.95 1.34
CA GLN A 440 12.96 -1.54 1.09
C GLN A 440 11.50 -1.35 0.68
N SER A 441 10.74 -0.75 1.60
CA SER A 441 9.31 -0.59 1.40
C SER A 441 8.96 0.57 0.48
N MET A 442 8.01 0.32 -0.42
CA MET A 442 7.37 1.33 -1.26
C MET A 442 6.08 1.86 -0.64
N PHE A 443 5.62 3.02 -1.09
CA PHE A 443 4.21 3.42 -1.01
C PHE A 443 3.66 3.77 -2.39
N TRP A 444 2.33 3.85 -2.48
CA TRP A 444 1.64 4.43 -3.63
C TRP A 444 0.48 5.33 -3.18
N SER A 445 0.01 6.19 -4.08
CA SER A 445 -1.18 7.03 -3.88
C SER A 445 -1.85 7.34 -5.23
N ASP A 446 -3.17 7.19 -5.28
CA ASP A 446 -3.98 7.40 -6.48
C ASP A 446 -4.95 8.56 -6.24
N LEU A 447 -4.76 9.67 -6.96
CA LEU A 447 -5.68 10.81 -6.95
C LEU A 447 -6.73 10.61 -8.06
N GLY A 448 -7.64 9.67 -7.81
CA GLY A 448 -8.55 9.16 -8.83
C GLY A 448 -7.84 8.21 -9.80
N ALA A 449 -8.51 7.91 -10.93
CA ALA A 449 -8.05 6.88 -11.88
C ALA A 449 -6.85 7.29 -12.76
N ASN A 450 -6.54 8.60 -12.84
CA ASN A 450 -5.68 9.18 -13.88
C ASN A 450 -4.39 9.82 -13.33
N LEU A 451 -4.13 9.69 -12.03
CA LEU A 451 -2.97 10.28 -11.38
C LEU A 451 -2.46 9.39 -10.26
N GLY A 452 -1.38 8.67 -10.53
CA GLY A 452 -0.70 7.80 -9.59
C GLY A 452 0.69 8.30 -9.21
N TYR A 453 1.07 8.04 -7.96
CA TYR A 453 2.43 8.17 -7.45
C TYR A 453 2.87 6.85 -6.85
N GLU A 454 4.09 6.39 -7.14
CA GLU A 454 4.80 5.39 -6.34
C GLU A 454 6.06 6.04 -5.76
N ALA A 455 6.52 5.65 -4.58
CA ALA A 455 7.85 6.07 -4.10
C ALA A 455 8.49 5.10 -3.12
N ILE A 456 9.80 5.25 -2.95
CA ILE A 456 10.65 4.38 -2.15
C ILE A 456 11.88 5.13 -1.62
N GLY A 457 12.44 4.66 -0.49
CA GLY A 457 13.61 5.26 0.15
C GLY A 457 13.22 6.42 1.08
N LEU A 458 14.05 7.47 1.10
CA LEU A 458 13.82 8.72 1.81
C LEU A 458 13.39 9.80 0.80
N VAL A 459 12.09 10.13 0.82
CA VAL A 459 11.49 11.14 -0.06
C VAL A 459 11.03 12.33 0.77
N ASP A 460 11.88 13.34 0.85
CA ASP A 460 11.71 14.56 1.64
C ASP A 460 12.03 15.76 0.75
N SER A 461 11.11 16.71 0.63
CA SER A 461 11.26 17.87 -0.25
C SER A 461 12.29 18.89 0.22
N GLY A 462 12.85 18.72 1.43
CA GLY A 462 14.00 19.46 1.94
C GLY A 462 15.36 18.93 1.46
N LEU A 463 15.39 17.78 0.76
CA LEU A 463 16.60 17.26 0.10
C LEU A 463 16.85 17.94 -1.25
N GLU A 464 18.06 17.78 -1.77
CA GLU A 464 18.36 18.03 -3.17
C GLU A 464 17.54 17.06 -4.03
N THR A 465 16.89 17.56 -5.08
CA THR A 465 16.07 16.75 -5.97
C THR A 465 16.33 17.04 -7.43
N VAL A 466 16.29 15.99 -8.24
CA VAL A 466 16.36 16.08 -9.71
C VAL A 466 15.16 15.36 -10.30
N GLY A 467 14.31 16.10 -11.01
CA GLY A 467 13.17 15.56 -11.75
C GLY A 467 13.51 15.40 -13.23
N VAL A 468 13.10 14.29 -13.83
CA VAL A 468 13.17 14.07 -15.28
C VAL A 468 11.79 13.71 -15.79
N PHE A 469 11.28 14.53 -16.71
CA PHE A 469 9.89 14.48 -17.18
C PHE A 469 9.77 14.16 -18.66
N ALA A 470 8.67 13.48 -19.00
CA ALA A 470 8.30 13.15 -20.37
C ALA A 470 6.86 13.61 -20.66
N LYS A 471 6.64 14.00 -21.92
CA LYS A 471 5.33 14.25 -22.51
C LYS A 471 4.75 12.95 -23.09
N ASP A 472 3.47 12.99 -23.47
CA ASP A 472 2.74 11.86 -24.08
C ASP A 472 2.97 11.72 -25.60
N ASP A 473 3.52 12.74 -26.25
CA ASP A 473 3.47 12.96 -27.71
C ASP A 473 4.50 12.17 -28.53
N GLY A 474 5.13 11.14 -27.95
CA GLY A 474 6.05 10.23 -28.66
C GLY A 474 7.40 10.86 -29.05
N GLU A 475 7.61 12.15 -28.82
CA GLU A 475 8.90 12.81 -28.96
C GLU A 475 9.82 12.49 -27.77
N ASN A 476 11.11 12.26 -28.03
CA ASN A 476 12.13 12.04 -26.98
C ASN A 476 12.53 13.34 -26.25
N ALA A 477 11.57 14.23 -25.99
CA ALA A 477 11.76 15.53 -25.35
C ALA A 477 11.84 15.40 -23.81
N MET A 478 12.98 14.91 -23.32
CA MET A 478 13.33 15.00 -21.89
C MET A 478 13.53 16.46 -21.47
N LYS A 479 13.10 16.80 -20.26
CA LYS A 479 13.56 17.99 -19.53
C LYS A 479 14.03 17.57 -18.15
N VAL A 480 15.32 17.75 -17.90
CA VAL A 480 15.91 17.64 -16.55
C VAL A 480 15.59 18.94 -15.80
N VAL A 481 15.13 18.78 -14.57
CA VAL A 481 14.66 19.82 -13.67
C VAL A 481 15.43 19.66 -12.36
N GLU A 482 16.51 20.42 -12.22
CA GLU A 482 17.35 20.40 -11.03
C GLU A 482 16.88 21.45 -10.01
N GLY A 483 16.72 21.02 -8.75
CA GLY A 483 16.32 21.90 -7.66
C GLY A 483 14.83 22.28 -7.65
N ALA A 484 14.48 23.22 -6.76
CA ALA A 484 13.09 23.46 -6.35
C ALA A 484 12.31 24.49 -7.21
N GLN A 485 12.96 25.22 -8.12
CA GLN A 485 12.37 26.43 -8.74
C GLN A 485 11.92 26.28 -10.20
N SER A 486 12.38 25.26 -10.93
CA SER A 486 12.03 25.04 -12.34
C SER A 486 10.63 24.42 -12.45
N SER A 487 9.66 25.20 -12.92
CA SER A 487 8.35 24.65 -13.27
C SER A 487 8.46 23.74 -14.50
N PRO A 488 7.80 22.56 -14.52
CA PRO A 488 7.42 21.96 -15.78
C PRO A 488 6.54 22.96 -16.55
N GLU A 489 6.75 23.02 -17.86
CA GLU A 489 5.76 23.60 -18.78
C GLU A 489 4.55 22.66 -18.85
N ASP A 490 3.35 23.18 -19.10
CA ASP A 490 2.05 22.56 -18.74
C ASP A 490 1.72 21.18 -19.36
N ASN A 491 2.59 20.60 -20.19
CA ASN A 491 2.31 19.43 -21.02
C ASN A 491 2.97 18.11 -20.58
N TYR A 492 3.78 18.08 -19.52
CA TYR A 492 4.32 16.81 -19.00
C TYR A 492 3.21 15.94 -18.37
N LYS A 493 3.31 14.62 -18.53
CA LYS A 493 2.29 13.66 -18.03
C LYS A 493 2.83 12.62 -17.05
N ARG A 494 4.15 12.38 -17.07
CA ARG A 494 4.84 11.40 -16.24
C ARG A 494 6.30 11.79 -16.00
N GLY A 495 6.92 11.23 -14.97
CA GLY A 495 8.34 11.43 -14.71
C GLY A 495 8.87 10.73 -13.46
N VAL A 496 10.19 10.78 -13.30
CA VAL A 496 10.94 10.23 -12.17
C VAL A 496 11.63 11.37 -11.43
N ILE A 497 11.58 11.35 -10.10
CA ILE A 497 12.20 12.32 -9.21
C ILE A 497 13.17 11.57 -8.31
N PHE A 498 14.46 11.93 -8.39
CA PHE A 498 15.52 11.41 -7.55
C PHE A 498 15.73 12.35 -6.36
N TYR A 499 15.86 11.78 -5.16
CA TYR A 499 16.18 12.51 -3.93
C TYR A 499 17.62 12.19 -3.54
N VAL A 500 18.43 13.24 -3.42
CA VAL A 500 19.89 13.14 -3.34
C VAL A 500 20.38 13.59 -1.98
N LYS A 501 21.29 12.82 -1.39
CA LYS A 501 22.03 13.18 -0.19
C LYS A 501 23.47 12.68 -0.33
N GLU A 502 24.45 13.54 -0.07
CA GLU A 502 25.88 13.19 -0.17
C GLU A 502 26.24 12.60 -1.56
N LYS A 503 25.66 13.16 -2.64
CA LYS A 503 25.78 12.68 -4.04
C LYS A 503 25.24 11.27 -4.33
N ARG A 504 24.47 10.68 -3.41
CA ARG A 504 23.81 9.37 -3.58
C ARG A 504 22.30 9.52 -3.64
N ILE A 505 21.66 8.66 -4.44
CA ILE A 505 20.20 8.58 -4.53
C ILE A 505 19.69 7.85 -3.28
N VAL A 506 19.03 8.58 -2.38
CA VAL A 506 18.46 8.03 -1.13
C VAL A 506 16.97 7.76 -1.22
N GLY A 507 16.30 8.31 -2.24
CA GLY A 507 14.90 8.07 -2.53
C GLY A 507 14.56 8.29 -3.99
N VAL A 508 13.47 7.67 -4.44
CA VAL A 508 12.93 7.80 -5.79
C VAL A 508 11.41 7.92 -5.69
N LEU A 509 10.85 8.89 -6.40
CA LEU A 509 9.41 9.03 -6.61
C LEU A 509 9.10 8.93 -8.10
N LEU A 510 8.07 8.15 -8.41
CA LEU A 510 7.55 7.88 -9.73
C LEU A 510 6.19 8.55 -9.84
N TRP A 511 6.01 9.40 -10.83
CA TRP A 511 4.75 10.07 -11.13
C TRP A 511 4.22 9.54 -12.47
N ASN A 512 3.05 8.89 -12.45
CA ASN A 512 2.47 8.20 -13.61
C ASN A 512 3.45 7.25 -14.32
N LEU A 513 4.30 6.58 -13.55
CA LEU A 513 5.20 5.51 -14.00
C LEU A 513 5.00 4.31 -13.07
N PHE A 514 4.34 3.27 -13.58
CA PHE A 514 3.98 2.08 -12.83
C PHE A 514 4.93 0.92 -13.15
N ASN A 515 4.98 -0.09 -12.28
CA ASN A 515 5.82 -1.29 -12.49
C ASN A 515 7.34 -1.01 -12.60
N ARG A 516 7.83 0.17 -12.17
CA ARG A 516 9.27 0.53 -12.16
C ARG A 516 9.90 0.50 -10.77
N ILE A 517 9.16 0.18 -9.71
CA ILE A 517 9.67 0.21 -8.33
C ILE A 517 10.87 -0.71 -8.08
N ASN A 518 11.00 -1.82 -8.82
CA ASN A 518 12.17 -2.70 -8.74
C ASN A 518 13.44 -2.08 -9.35
N ILE A 519 13.28 -1.17 -10.31
CA ILE A 519 14.37 -0.38 -10.87
C ILE A 519 14.79 0.69 -9.85
N ALA A 520 13.82 1.37 -9.21
CA ALA A 520 14.08 2.27 -8.10
C ALA A 520 14.83 1.60 -6.93
N ARG A 521 14.47 0.35 -6.57
CA ARG A 521 15.22 -0.46 -5.59
C ARG A 521 16.68 -0.67 -6.00
N LYS A 522 16.95 -0.99 -7.27
CA LYS A 522 18.35 -1.15 -7.74
C LYS A 522 19.10 0.18 -7.66
N VAL A 523 18.53 1.26 -8.18
CA VAL A 523 19.14 2.60 -8.23
C VAL A 523 19.46 3.19 -6.84
N ILE A 524 18.77 2.78 -5.76
CA ILE A 524 19.09 3.18 -4.38
C ILE A 524 20.18 2.28 -3.74
N ASN A 525 20.36 1.04 -4.23
CA ASN A 525 21.32 0.08 -3.66
C ASN A 525 22.65 0.00 -4.43
N GLU A 526 22.60 0.14 -5.74
CA GLU A 526 23.77 0.34 -6.57
C GLU A 526 24.09 1.84 -6.49
N ASP A 527 25.31 2.22 -6.11
CA ASP A 527 25.72 3.63 -6.06
C ASP A 527 25.94 4.12 -7.52
N VAL A 528 24.82 4.32 -8.24
CA VAL A 528 24.77 4.65 -9.67
C VAL A 528 25.49 5.98 -9.92
N ASP A 529 26.23 6.05 -11.03
CA ASP A 529 26.85 7.31 -11.46
C ASP A 529 25.76 8.36 -11.79
N THR A 530 25.77 9.46 -11.06
CA THR A 530 24.84 10.59 -11.19
C THR A 530 25.41 11.72 -12.05
N SER A 531 26.47 11.45 -12.82
CA SER A 531 27.08 12.40 -13.76
C SER A 531 26.16 12.82 -14.92
N ASP A 532 25.24 11.95 -15.36
CA ASP A 532 24.17 12.29 -16.31
C ASP A 532 22.81 11.69 -15.87
N TRP A 533 21.94 12.57 -15.37
CA TRP A 533 20.59 12.20 -14.93
C TRP A 533 19.68 11.69 -16.05
N ASN A 534 19.96 11.98 -17.32
CA ASN A 534 19.18 11.43 -18.44
C ASN A 534 19.44 9.94 -18.62
N GLU A 535 20.69 9.48 -18.46
CA GLU A 535 21.03 8.05 -18.52
C GLU A 535 20.40 7.27 -17.36
N VAL A 536 20.41 7.83 -16.15
CA VAL A 536 19.71 7.23 -15.00
C VAL A 536 18.19 7.17 -15.25
N ALA A 537 17.60 8.22 -15.81
CA ALA A 537 16.16 8.27 -16.11
C ALA A 537 15.74 7.33 -17.24
N LYS A 538 16.60 7.02 -18.22
CA LYS A 538 16.33 6.01 -19.27
C LYS A 538 15.99 4.63 -18.70
N LEU A 539 16.60 4.26 -17.56
CA LEU A 539 16.33 2.99 -16.87
C LEU A 539 14.85 2.84 -16.48
N PHE A 540 14.12 3.94 -16.28
CA PHE A 540 12.71 3.92 -15.87
C PHE A 540 11.75 3.79 -17.06
N HIS A 541 12.26 3.72 -18.30
CA HIS A 541 11.47 3.65 -19.53
C HIS A 541 10.41 4.76 -19.58
N ILE A 542 10.82 6.02 -19.36
CA ILE A 542 9.92 7.18 -19.41
C ILE A 542 9.43 7.54 -20.83
N TYR A 543 9.84 6.74 -21.83
CA TYR A 543 9.52 6.85 -23.25
C TYR A 543 8.67 5.65 -23.71
N GLY A 544 7.77 5.86 -24.66
CA GLY A 544 6.92 4.82 -25.25
C GLY A 544 5.56 4.65 -24.58
N HIS A 545 4.59 4.13 -25.33
CA HIS A 545 3.31 3.67 -24.80
C HIS A 545 3.50 2.40 -23.96
N ASP A 546 2.66 2.22 -22.94
CA ASP A 546 2.58 0.97 -22.16
C ASP A 546 1.91 -0.15 -22.97
N GLU A 547 2.62 -0.71 -23.95
CA GLU A 547 2.14 -1.87 -24.72
C GLU A 547 2.04 -3.15 -23.87
N GLU A 548 2.82 -3.26 -22.77
CA GLU A 548 2.79 -4.40 -21.84
C GLU A 548 1.51 -4.49 -20.99
N SER A 549 0.64 -3.47 -20.99
CA SER A 549 -0.61 -3.47 -20.21
C SER A 549 -1.75 -4.30 -20.81
N LYS A 550 -1.54 -4.93 -21.97
CA LYS A 550 -2.56 -5.71 -22.71
C LYS A 550 -2.38 -7.24 -22.70
N GLU A 551 -1.29 -7.78 -22.16
CA GLU A 551 -1.07 -9.24 -22.11
C GLU A 551 -1.43 -9.86 -20.74
N SER A 552 -2.19 -9.15 -19.90
CA SER A 552 -2.76 -9.69 -18.66
C SER A 552 -4.20 -9.17 -18.38
N GLU A 553 -5.06 -9.19 -19.41
CA GLU A 553 -6.52 -9.12 -19.26
C GLU A 553 -7.12 -10.48 -18.88
#